data_AF-A0A668SWQ8-F1
#
_entry.id   AF-A0A668SWQ8-F1
#
_cell.length_a   1.000
_cell.length_b   1.000
_cell.length_c   1.000
_cell.angle_alpha   90.00
_cell.angle_beta   90.00
_cell.angle_gamma   90.00
#
_symmetry.space_group_name_H-M   'P 1'
#
loop_
_entity.id
_entity.type
_entity.pdbx_description
1 polymer ?
#
loop_
_entity_poly.entity_id
_entity_poly.type
_entity_poly.pdbx_seq_one_letter_code
_entity_poly.pdbx_strand_id
1 'polypeptide(L)'
;MFSGISPNLNLELLRSEDFFLIDSSRSVRPHEFETMRKFMIDIINTLDIGLNATRVGVVQYSSQVELSNIVKAINQIIPLAQGTMTGLAIRYMMNEAFTAEAGDRPKVPNVAVIVTDGRPQDRVAEVAAEAREKGIEIYAVGVARADMTSLRAMASPPFEDHVFLVESFDLIHQFGIQFQDKLCGVDLCLESDHGCEHICESTPGSYHCLCLPGYTVNDDGKTCRGNFEHGRKIINAEAPFLNKVTNNIKMNKLL
;
A
#
# COMPACT_ATOMS: atom_id res chain seq x y z
N MET A 1 -3.43 -3.96 31.55
CA MET A 1 -4.72 -3.65 30.91
C MET A 1 -4.46 -2.54 29.92
N PHE A 2 -4.26 -2.85 28.64
CA PHE A 2 -4.13 -1.84 27.60
C PHE A 2 -5.54 -1.52 27.08
N SER A 3 -6.13 -0.47 27.61
CA SER A 3 -7.33 0.16 27.07
C SER A 3 -6.90 1.43 26.36
N GLY A 4 -6.77 1.38 25.03
CA GLY A 4 -6.24 2.51 24.28
C GLY A 4 -6.47 2.40 22.78
N ILE A 5 -7.66 2.02 22.35
CA ILE A 5 -8.11 2.31 20.97
C ILE A 5 -8.77 3.69 21.04
N SER A 6 -8.20 4.67 20.35
CA SER A 6 -8.69 6.05 20.33
C SER A 6 -10.09 6.12 19.68
N PRO A 7 -11.08 6.81 20.26
CA PRO A 7 -12.47 6.80 19.82
C PRO A 7 -12.76 7.49 18.47
N ASN A 8 -11.72 7.97 17.77
CA ASN A 8 -11.83 8.63 16.45
C ASN A 8 -11.08 7.89 15.33
N LEU A 9 -10.57 6.67 15.58
CA LEU A 9 -9.95 5.87 14.53
C LEU A 9 -11.01 5.53 13.47
N ASN A 10 -10.81 6.00 12.23
CA ASN A 10 -11.70 5.63 11.15
C ASN A 10 -11.49 4.14 10.85
N LEU A 11 -12.42 3.29 11.29
CA LEU A 11 -12.34 1.83 11.13
C LEU A 11 -12.23 1.38 9.66
N GLU A 12 -12.48 2.28 8.70
CA GLU A 12 -12.24 2.04 7.28
C GLU A 12 -10.75 2.00 6.89
N LEU A 13 -9.87 2.69 7.65
CA LEU A 13 -8.42 2.77 7.40
C LEU A 13 -7.63 1.55 7.93
N LEU A 14 -8.27 0.65 8.68
CA LEU A 14 -7.66 -0.59 9.19
C LEU A 14 -7.97 -1.81 8.32
N ARG A 15 -8.46 -1.60 7.09
CA ARG A 15 -8.90 -2.69 6.21
C ARG A 15 -8.18 -2.52 4.89
N SER A 16 -7.63 -3.61 4.38
CA SER A 16 -7.05 -3.67 3.05
C SER A 16 -7.34 -5.03 2.41
N GLU A 17 -7.30 -5.07 1.07
CA GLU A 17 -7.24 -6.30 0.29
C GLU A 17 -5.80 -6.46 -0.19
N ASP A 18 -5.08 -7.38 0.42
CA ASP A 18 -3.64 -7.57 0.19
C ASP A 18 -3.41 -8.82 -0.65
N PHE A 19 -2.73 -8.67 -1.78
CA PHE A 19 -2.25 -9.80 -2.57
C PHE A 19 -0.73 -9.87 -2.53
N PHE A 20 -0.20 -10.99 -2.04
CA PHE A 20 1.23 -11.28 -2.04
C PHE A 20 1.58 -12.11 -3.27
N LEU A 21 2.41 -11.57 -4.15
CA LEU A 21 2.85 -12.21 -5.38
C LEU A 21 4.29 -12.73 -5.18
N ILE A 22 4.45 -14.04 -5.04
CA ILE A 22 5.77 -14.66 -4.87
C ILE A 22 6.32 -15.22 -6.17
N ASP A 23 7.53 -14.79 -6.51
CA ASP A 23 8.33 -15.36 -7.59
C ASP A 23 8.80 -16.77 -7.23
N SER A 24 8.46 -17.74 -8.08
CA SER A 24 8.89 -19.13 -7.97
C SER A 24 9.60 -19.62 -9.23
N SER A 25 10.15 -18.68 -10.00
CA SER A 25 10.87 -18.94 -11.24
C SER A 25 12.19 -19.68 -11.00
N ARG A 26 12.83 -20.12 -12.08
CA ARG A 26 14.08 -20.90 -12.05
C ARG A 26 15.27 -20.09 -11.54
N SER A 27 15.26 -18.77 -11.67
CA SER A 27 16.36 -17.93 -11.17
C SER A 27 16.48 -18.00 -9.66
N VAL A 28 15.33 -18.15 -8.99
CA VAL A 28 15.22 -18.23 -7.53
C VAL A 28 15.90 -19.50 -7.03
N ARG A 29 16.98 -19.33 -6.26
CA ARG A 29 17.65 -20.45 -5.60
C ARG A 29 16.81 -20.91 -4.40
N PRO A 30 16.93 -22.19 -3.97
CA PRO A 30 16.13 -22.71 -2.85
C PRO A 30 16.19 -21.87 -1.57
N HIS A 31 17.37 -21.35 -1.21
CA HIS A 31 17.51 -20.50 -0.02
C HIS A 31 16.91 -19.10 -0.19
N GLU A 32 16.92 -18.53 -1.39
CA GLU A 32 16.26 -17.27 -1.73
C GLU A 32 14.74 -17.47 -1.64
N PHE A 33 14.23 -18.60 -2.17
CA PHE A 33 12.83 -18.99 -2.05
C PHE A 33 12.37 -19.14 -0.59
N GLU A 34 13.16 -19.83 0.25
CA GLU A 34 12.85 -19.93 1.68
C GLU A 34 12.90 -18.57 2.38
N THR A 35 13.76 -17.66 1.96
CA THR A 35 13.82 -16.29 2.49
C THR A 35 12.55 -15.51 2.13
N MET A 36 12.13 -15.56 0.86
CA MET A 36 10.87 -14.98 0.41
C MET A 36 9.66 -15.57 1.14
N ARG A 37 9.63 -16.90 1.29
CA ARG A 37 8.57 -17.61 2.00
C ARG A 37 8.47 -17.15 3.46
N LYS A 38 9.60 -17.11 4.18
CA LYS A 38 9.64 -16.66 5.57
C LYS A 38 9.22 -15.20 5.71
N PHE A 39 9.72 -14.32 4.85
CA PHE A 39 9.30 -12.93 4.80
C PHE A 39 7.77 -12.80 4.69
N MET A 40 7.14 -13.50 3.75
CA MET A 40 5.68 -13.45 3.62
C MET A 40 4.96 -14.00 4.85
N ILE A 41 5.43 -15.13 5.41
CA ILE A 41 4.83 -15.72 6.62
C ILE A 41 4.90 -14.74 7.78
N ASP A 42 6.05 -14.11 8.00
CA ASP A 42 6.27 -13.19 9.10
C ASP A 42 5.33 -11.99 8.98
N ILE A 43 5.26 -11.36 7.80
CA ILE A 43 4.35 -10.23 7.56
C ILE A 43 2.89 -10.62 7.73
N ILE A 44 2.45 -11.70 7.10
CA ILE A 44 1.04 -12.13 7.15
C ILE A 44 0.63 -12.47 8.59
N ASN A 45 1.52 -13.05 9.41
CA ASN A 45 1.26 -13.33 10.82
C ASN A 45 1.11 -12.06 11.68
N THR A 46 1.59 -10.91 11.20
CA THR A 46 1.43 -9.62 11.89
C THR A 46 0.13 -8.90 11.54
N LEU A 47 -0.56 -9.29 10.46
CA LEU A 47 -1.78 -8.63 10.00
C LEU A 47 -3.01 -9.10 10.80
N ASP A 48 -3.95 -8.18 11.04
CA ASP A 48 -5.28 -8.52 11.56
C ASP A 48 -6.18 -9.02 10.42
N ILE A 49 -6.16 -10.33 10.19
CA ILE A 49 -6.86 -10.97 9.07
C ILE A 49 -8.27 -11.38 9.46
N GLY A 50 -9.26 -10.89 8.71
CA GLY A 50 -10.66 -11.25 8.93
C GLY A 50 -11.60 -10.72 7.86
N LEU A 51 -12.81 -11.28 7.81
CA LEU A 51 -13.83 -10.89 6.81
C LEU A 51 -14.19 -9.40 6.87
N ASN A 52 -14.05 -8.78 8.04
CA ASN A 52 -14.30 -7.36 8.30
C ASN A 52 -13.02 -6.57 8.61
N ALA A 53 -11.84 -7.18 8.48
CA ALA A 53 -10.52 -6.58 8.70
C ALA A 53 -9.71 -6.66 7.39
N THR A 54 -8.39 -6.83 7.44
CA THR A 54 -7.57 -7.10 6.24
C THR A 54 -7.87 -8.49 5.69
N ARG A 55 -7.87 -8.63 4.37
CA ARG A 55 -7.99 -9.92 3.68
C ARG A 55 -6.74 -10.14 2.85
N VAL A 56 -6.23 -11.37 2.89
CA VAL A 56 -4.95 -11.71 2.27
C VAL A 56 -5.15 -12.82 1.24
N GLY A 57 -4.69 -12.57 0.01
CA GLY A 57 -4.49 -13.57 -1.02
C GLY A 57 -3.00 -13.81 -1.28
N VAL A 58 -2.63 -15.04 -1.66
CA VAL A 58 -1.27 -15.35 -2.09
C VAL A 58 -1.31 -15.89 -3.51
N VAL A 59 -0.47 -15.33 -4.37
CA VAL A 59 -0.32 -15.71 -5.77
C VAL A 59 1.12 -16.15 -5.97
N GLN A 60 1.32 -17.38 -6.42
CA GLN A 60 2.61 -17.83 -6.87
C GLN A 60 2.69 -17.67 -8.39
N TYR A 61 3.83 -17.18 -8.89
CA TYR A 61 4.02 -17.06 -10.34
C TYR A 61 5.39 -17.58 -10.81
N SER A 62 5.43 -17.94 -12.09
CA SER A 62 6.64 -18.16 -12.89
C SER A 62 6.33 -17.84 -14.36
N SER A 63 6.24 -18.85 -15.24
CA SER A 63 5.64 -18.73 -16.58
C SER A 63 4.12 -18.88 -16.55
N GLN A 64 3.55 -19.31 -15.43
CA GLN A 64 2.12 -19.42 -15.16
C GLN A 64 1.83 -18.77 -13.81
N VAL A 65 0.55 -18.46 -13.56
CA VAL A 65 0.07 -17.84 -12.32
C VAL A 65 -0.85 -18.84 -11.63
N GLU A 66 -0.55 -19.18 -10.38
CA GLU A 66 -1.37 -20.07 -9.55
C GLU A 66 -1.83 -19.34 -8.29
N LEU A 67 -3.15 -19.29 -8.07
CA LEU A 67 -3.76 -18.74 -6.86
C LEU A 67 -3.68 -19.74 -5.71
N SER A 68 -3.39 -19.23 -4.52
CA SER A 68 -3.33 -20.00 -3.28
C SER A 68 -4.10 -19.30 -2.17
N ASN A 69 -4.90 -20.06 -1.41
CA ASN A 69 -5.65 -19.53 -0.27
C ASN A 69 -4.85 -19.72 1.04
N ILE A 70 -4.36 -18.62 1.60
CA ILE A 70 -3.81 -18.34 2.96
C ILE A 70 -2.84 -19.35 3.61
N VAL A 71 -1.77 -18.80 4.21
CA VAL A 71 -0.76 -19.28 5.19
C VAL A 71 -0.42 -20.78 5.24
N LYS A 72 -1.40 -21.67 5.43
CA LYS A 72 -1.18 -23.12 5.28
C LYS A 72 -0.66 -23.45 3.88
N ALA A 73 -1.13 -22.73 2.87
CA ALA A 73 -0.71 -22.94 1.50
C ALA A 73 0.71 -22.42 1.24
N ILE A 74 1.15 -21.32 1.88
CA ILE A 74 2.50 -20.77 1.73
C ILE A 74 3.58 -21.81 2.12
N ASN A 75 3.34 -22.54 3.21
CA ASN A 75 4.23 -23.61 3.67
C ASN A 75 4.28 -24.81 2.71
N GLN A 76 3.28 -24.97 1.85
CA GLN A 76 3.14 -26.08 0.91
C GLN A 76 3.43 -25.68 -0.54
N ILE A 77 3.76 -24.41 -0.79
CA ILE A 77 4.13 -23.93 -2.11
C ILE A 77 5.35 -24.72 -2.60
N ILE A 78 5.18 -25.39 -3.74
CA ILE A 78 6.25 -26.04 -4.49
C ILE A 78 6.67 -25.10 -5.62
N PRO A 79 7.94 -24.70 -5.73
CA PRO A 79 8.39 -23.80 -6.79
C PRO A 79 8.16 -24.36 -8.19
N LEU A 80 7.67 -23.53 -9.12
CA LEU A 80 7.38 -23.92 -10.50
C LEU A 80 8.66 -24.03 -11.36
N ALA A 81 9.71 -23.27 -11.02
CA ALA A 81 11.04 -23.30 -11.63
C ALA A 81 11.06 -23.08 -13.18
N GLN A 82 10.16 -22.20 -13.65
CA GLN A 82 10.06 -21.78 -15.06
C GLN A 82 10.57 -20.33 -15.26
N GLY A 83 10.02 -19.59 -16.22
CA GLY A 83 10.38 -18.18 -16.47
C GLY A 83 9.84 -17.22 -15.40
N THR A 84 10.08 -15.92 -15.59
CA THR A 84 9.73 -14.86 -14.62
C THR A 84 8.80 -13.85 -15.29
N MET A 85 7.50 -14.17 -15.36
CA MET A 85 6.47 -13.34 -16.01
C MET A 85 5.75 -12.47 -14.98
N THR A 86 6.44 -11.48 -14.43
CA THR A 86 5.91 -10.64 -13.36
C THR A 86 4.80 -9.72 -13.85
N GLY A 87 4.90 -9.20 -15.08
CA GLY A 87 3.83 -8.39 -15.70
C GLY A 87 2.55 -9.20 -15.90
N LEU A 88 2.66 -10.49 -16.25
CA LEU A 88 1.52 -11.41 -16.30
C LEU A 88 0.86 -11.57 -14.91
N ALA A 89 1.67 -11.71 -13.86
CA ALA A 89 1.17 -11.86 -12.49
C ALA A 89 0.44 -10.60 -12.00
N ILE A 90 0.97 -9.40 -12.28
CA ILE A 90 0.31 -8.12 -11.99
C ILE A 90 -1.01 -8.01 -12.77
N ARG A 91 -1.01 -8.38 -14.06
CA ARG A 91 -2.23 -8.36 -14.89
C ARG A 91 -3.30 -9.30 -14.36
N TYR A 92 -2.91 -10.50 -13.96
CA TYR A 92 -3.79 -11.48 -13.35
C TYR A 92 -4.42 -10.92 -12.08
N MET A 93 -3.60 -10.41 -11.16
CA MET A 93 -4.08 -9.79 -9.93
C MET A 93 -5.09 -8.66 -10.21
N MET A 94 -4.76 -7.76 -11.13
CA MET A 94 -5.62 -6.63 -11.50
C MET A 94 -6.97 -7.05 -12.11
N ASN A 95 -7.00 -8.13 -12.89
CA ASN A 95 -8.18 -8.50 -13.68
C ASN A 95 -8.99 -9.67 -13.11
N GLU A 96 -8.39 -10.47 -12.22
CA GLU A 96 -9.02 -11.68 -11.68
C GLU A 96 -9.13 -11.62 -10.16
N ALA A 97 -8.20 -10.95 -9.46
CA ALA A 97 -8.16 -10.95 -8.00
C ALA A 97 -8.82 -9.69 -7.39
N PHE A 98 -8.47 -8.50 -7.87
CA PHE A 98 -9.08 -7.23 -7.47
C PHE A 98 -10.33 -6.93 -8.29
N THR A 99 -11.30 -7.83 -8.21
CA THR A 99 -12.59 -7.70 -8.89
C THR A 99 -13.74 -7.92 -7.92
N ALA A 100 -14.87 -7.25 -8.17
CA ALA A 100 -16.06 -7.42 -7.35
C ALA A 100 -16.56 -8.88 -7.38
N GLU A 101 -16.37 -9.57 -8.50
CA GLU A 101 -16.70 -10.98 -8.69
C GLU A 101 -15.85 -11.90 -7.81
N ALA A 102 -14.57 -11.56 -7.62
CA ALA A 102 -13.68 -12.26 -6.70
C ALA A 102 -13.90 -11.89 -5.23
N GLY A 103 -14.82 -10.96 -4.94
CA GLY A 103 -15.18 -10.54 -3.59
C GLY A 103 -14.40 -9.32 -3.08
N ASP A 104 -13.73 -8.58 -3.97
CA ASP A 104 -13.09 -7.30 -3.66
C ASP A 104 -14.11 -6.32 -3.07
N ARG A 105 -13.72 -5.62 -2.00
CA ARG A 105 -14.59 -4.69 -1.29
C ARG A 105 -14.43 -3.29 -1.87
N PRO A 106 -15.49 -2.72 -2.48
CA PRO A 106 -15.42 -1.36 -3.00
C PRO A 106 -15.03 -0.37 -1.88
N LYS A 107 -14.10 0.55 -2.18
CA LYS A 107 -13.58 1.59 -1.28
C LYS A 107 -12.64 1.10 -0.16
N VAL A 108 -12.22 -0.16 -0.20
CA VAL A 108 -11.11 -0.66 0.61
C VAL A 108 -9.83 -0.54 -0.23
N PRO A 109 -8.69 -0.09 0.34
CA PRO A 109 -7.41 -0.07 -0.37
C PRO A 109 -7.00 -1.45 -0.89
N ASN A 110 -6.57 -1.50 -2.15
CA ASN A 110 -6.02 -2.69 -2.79
C ASN A 110 -4.49 -2.59 -2.79
N VAL A 111 -3.83 -3.54 -2.14
CA VAL A 111 -2.37 -3.55 -1.94
C VAL A 111 -1.76 -4.80 -2.57
N ALA A 112 -0.73 -4.61 -3.37
CA ALA A 112 0.04 -5.67 -3.99
C ALA A 112 1.46 -5.71 -3.41
N VAL A 113 1.87 -6.84 -2.85
CA VAL A 113 3.25 -7.05 -2.36
C VAL A 113 3.95 -8.05 -3.28
N ILE A 114 4.84 -7.56 -4.14
CA ILE A 114 5.58 -8.39 -5.09
C ILE A 114 6.93 -8.77 -4.49
N VAL A 115 7.18 -10.07 -4.31
CA VAL A 115 8.42 -10.59 -3.75
C VAL A 115 9.18 -11.37 -4.83
N THR A 116 10.38 -10.94 -5.18
CA THR A 116 11.19 -11.54 -6.26
C THR A 116 12.70 -11.47 -5.98
N ASP A 117 13.46 -12.41 -6.55
CA ASP A 117 14.93 -12.43 -6.51
C ASP A 117 15.57 -11.77 -7.75
N GLY A 118 14.78 -11.43 -8.76
CA GLY A 118 15.26 -11.36 -10.14
C GLY A 118 14.65 -10.28 -11.03
N ARG A 119 15.09 -10.28 -12.30
CA ARG A 119 14.59 -9.36 -13.33
C ARG A 119 13.42 -10.00 -14.08
N PRO A 120 12.30 -9.29 -14.26
CA PRO A 120 11.20 -9.79 -15.06
C PRO A 120 11.65 -10.01 -16.51
N GLN A 121 11.07 -11.02 -17.15
CA GLN A 121 11.32 -11.35 -18.56
C GLN A 121 10.32 -10.69 -19.51
N ASP A 122 9.30 -10.02 -18.96
CA ASP A 122 8.25 -9.32 -19.66
C ASP A 122 8.24 -7.81 -19.35
N ARG A 123 7.38 -7.07 -20.06
CA ARG A 123 7.26 -5.61 -19.94
C ARG A 123 6.47 -5.24 -18.68
N VAL A 124 7.16 -5.21 -17.54
CA VAL A 124 6.49 -5.00 -16.24
C VAL A 124 6.04 -3.55 -15.99
N ALA A 125 6.80 -2.56 -16.47
CA ALA A 125 6.60 -1.16 -16.12
C ALA A 125 5.23 -0.62 -16.56
N GLU A 126 4.79 -0.99 -17.76
CA GLU A 126 3.50 -0.55 -18.32
C GLU A 126 2.33 -1.16 -17.56
N VAL A 127 2.43 -2.44 -17.21
CA VAL A 127 1.37 -3.15 -16.48
C VAL A 127 1.28 -2.68 -15.03
N ALA A 128 2.43 -2.40 -14.40
CA ALA A 128 2.47 -1.80 -13.08
C ALA A 128 1.88 -0.38 -13.07
N ALA A 129 2.14 0.42 -14.12
CA ALA A 129 1.52 1.74 -14.27
C ALA A 129 -0.01 1.64 -14.38
N GLU A 130 -0.53 0.73 -15.20
CA GLU A 130 -1.97 0.48 -15.33
C GLU A 130 -2.60 0.07 -13.99
N ALA A 131 -1.92 -0.81 -13.23
CA ALA A 131 -2.39 -1.22 -11.91
C ALA A 131 -2.44 -0.04 -10.92
N ARG A 132 -1.42 0.83 -10.91
CA ARG A 132 -1.39 2.05 -10.08
C ARG A 132 -2.48 3.04 -10.48
N GLU A 133 -2.75 3.21 -11.78
CA GLU A 133 -3.84 4.06 -12.27
C GLU A 133 -5.23 3.57 -11.82
N LYS A 134 -5.38 2.26 -11.58
CA LYS A 134 -6.58 1.67 -10.96
C LYS A 134 -6.62 1.78 -9.43
N GLY A 135 -5.66 2.47 -8.82
CA GLY A 135 -5.60 2.68 -7.38
C GLY A 135 -5.01 1.50 -6.60
N ILE A 136 -4.30 0.58 -7.26
CA ILE A 136 -3.59 -0.52 -6.60
C ILE A 136 -2.23 0.02 -6.13
N GLU A 137 -1.97 -0.07 -4.84
CA GLU A 137 -0.68 0.30 -4.24
C GLU A 137 0.30 -0.87 -4.32
N ILE A 138 1.47 -0.68 -4.93
CA ILE A 138 2.42 -1.77 -5.20
C ILE A 138 3.68 -1.59 -4.36
N TYR A 139 3.97 -2.59 -3.53
CA TYR A 139 5.22 -2.76 -2.81
C TYR A 139 6.08 -3.79 -3.53
N ALA A 140 7.34 -3.46 -3.80
CA ALA A 140 8.31 -4.35 -4.43
C ALA A 140 9.40 -4.75 -3.43
N VAL A 141 9.52 -6.04 -3.17
CA VAL A 141 10.44 -6.64 -2.23
C VAL A 141 11.43 -7.51 -3.00
N GLY A 142 12.67 -7.03 -3.09
CA GLY A 142 13.78 -7.75 -3.67
C GLY A 142 14.49 -8.61 -2.65
N VAL A 143 14.79 -9.86 -2.99
CA VAL A 143 15.65 -10.74 -2.18
C VAL A 143 17.01 -10.92 -2.83
N ALA A 144 18.06 -10.88 -2.00
CA ALA A 144 19.45 -11.10 -2.41
C ALA A 144 19.92 -10.17 -3.54
N ARG A 145 19.95 -10.67 -4.79
CA ARG A 145 20.53 -9.96 -5.95
C ARG A 145 19.48 -9.30 -6.84
N ALA A 146 18.31 -9.02 -6.28
CA ALA A 146 17.23 -8.34 -6.98
C ALA A 146 17.68 -6.98 -7.54
N ASP A 147 17.19 -6.66 -8.73
CA ASP A 147 17.58 -5.47 -9.47
C ASP A 147 16.71 -4.27 -9.08
N MET A 148 17.31 -3.25 -8.47
CA MET A 148 16.59 -2.05 -8.00
C MET A 148 15.85 -1.29 -9.10
N THR A 149 16.34 -1.31 -10.33
CA THR A 149 15.66 -0.66 -11.46
C THR A 149 14.35 -1.36 -11.77
N SER A 150 14.37 -2.70 -11.74
CA SER A 150 13.20 -3.53 -11.95
C SER A 150 12.19 -3.39 -10.82
N LEU A 151 12.64 -3.37 -9.55
CA LEU A 151 11.77 -3.16 -8.40
C LEU A 151 11.06 -1.80 -8.45
N ARG A 152 11.79 -0.72 -8.75
CA ARG A 152 11.21 0.63 -8.91
C ARG A 152 10.25 0.74 -10.09
N ALA A 153 10.47 -0.01 -11.17
CA ALA A 153 9.55 -0.02 -12.30
C ALA A 153 8.17 -0.61 -11.92
N MET A 154 8.13 -1.48 -10.91
CA MET A 154 6.91 -2.11 -10.41
C MET A 154 6.24 -1.30 -9.29
N ALA A 155 7.02 -0.84 -8.33
CA ALA A 155 6.51 -0.22 -7.11
C ALA A 155 5.77 1.11 -7.35
N SER A 156 4.91 1.46 -6.40
CA SER A 156 4.34 2.80 -6.30
C SER A 156 5.38 3.82 -5.80
N PRO A 157 5.28 5.10 -6.21
CA PRO A 157 6.00 6.17 -5.55
C PRO A 157 5.34 6.54 -4.20
N PRO A 158 6.09 7.13 -3.25
CA PRO A 158 7.53 7.34 -3.28
C PRO A 158 8.31 6.03 -3.07
N PHE A 159 9.46 5.86 -3.74
CA PHE A 159 10.12 4.55 -3.79
C PHE A 159 10.79 4.13 -2.48
N GLU A 160 11.16 5.10 -1.64
CA GLU A 160 11.67 4.89 -0.29
C GLU A 160 10.68 4.14 0.62
N ASP A 161 9.38 4.26 0.35
CA ASP A 161 8.32 3.64 1.14
C ASP A 161 7.80 2.33 0.53
N HIS A 162 8.16 2.04 -0.72
CA HIS A 162 7.56 0.94 -1.49
C HIS A 162 8.57 -0.03 -2.08
N VAL A 163 9.88 0.24 -1.96
CA VAL A 163 10.93 -0.64 -2.48
C VAL A 163 11.86 -1.09 -1.36
N PHE A 164 11.92 -2.41 -1.17
CA PHE A 164 12.67 -3.01 -0.08
C PHE A 164 13.64 -4.06 -0.62
N LEU A 165 14.87 -4.07 -0.08
CA LEU A 165 15.84 -5.14 -0.33
C LEU A 165 16.03 -5.95 0.95
N VAL A 166 15.58 -7.20 0.93
CA VAL A 166 15.79 -8.15 2.03
C VAL A 166 17.17 -8.77 1.85
N GLU A 167 18.18 -8.07 2.39
CA GLU A 167 19.56 -8.57 2.46
C GLU A 167 19.80 -9.43 3.71
N SER A 168 18.99 -9.23 4.77
CA SER A 168 19.05 -10.01 6.01
C SER A 168 17.70 -10.05 6.74
N PHE A 169 17.56 -11.00 7.67
CA PHE A 169 16.32 -11.23 8.43
C PHE A 169 15.86 -10.00 9.26
N ASP A 170 16.78 -9.10 9.64
CA ASP A 170 16.47 -7.92 10.44
C ASP A 170 15.65 -6.87 9.67
N LEU A 171 15.83 -6.79 8.34
CA LEU A 171 15.02 -5.91 7.47
C LEU A 171 13.59 -6.41 7.29
N ILE A 172 13.34 -7.71 7.47
CA ILE A 172 11.99 -8.30 7.45
C ILE A 172 11.15 -7.70 8.59
N HIS A 173 11.76 -7.53 9.77
CA HIS A 173 11.10 -6.95 10.93
C HIS A 173 10.86 -5.44 10.76
N GLN A 174 11.79 -4.71 10.15
CA GLN A 174 11.62 -3.28 9.84
C GLN A 174 10.52 -3.05 8.80
N PHE A 175 10.47 -3.86 7.73
CA PHE A 175 9.37 -3.82 6.77
C PHE A 175 8.05 -4.18 7.46
N GLY A 176 8.02 -5.19 8.33
CA GLY A 176 6.82 -5.53 9.10
C GLY A 176 6.29 -4.36 9.91
N ILE A 177 7.14 -3.65 10.64
CA ILE A 177 6.75 -2.47 11.39
C ILE A 177 6.27 -1.35 10.46
N GLN A 178 6.99 -1.03 9.39
CA GLN A 178 6.60 0.06 8.47
C GLN A 178 5.32 -0.26 7.70
N PHE A 179 5.18 -1.51 7.23
CA PHE A 179 4.00 -2.00 6.54
C PHE A 179 2.81 -2.04 7.48
N GLN A 180 3.00 -2.45 8.74
CA GLN A 180 1.98 -2.34 9.77
C GLN A 180 1.63 -0.89 10.10
N ASP A 181 2.56 0.01 10.34
CA ASP A 181 2.25 1.43 10.64
C ASP A 181 1.47 2.08 9.47
N LYS A 182 1.77 1.65 8.25
CA LYS A 182 1.10 2.09 7.03
C LYS A 182 -0.31 1.51 6.85
N LEU A 183 -0.51 0.24 7.19
CA LEU A 183 -1.81 -0.45 7.13
C LEU A 183 -2.68 -0.26 8.38
N CYS A 184 -2.07 0.00 9.53
CA CYS A 184 -2.73 0.20 10.82
C CYS A 184 -3.12 1.66 11.01
N GLY A 185 -3.56 2.34 9.94
CA GLY A 185 -4.28 3.62 10.00
C GLY A 185 -3.82 4.58 11.08
N VAL A 186 -2.51 4.71 11.31
CA VAL A 186 -2.00 5.65 12.29
C VAL A 186 -2.31 7.01 11.70
N ASP A 187 -3.17 7.76 12.37
CA ASP A 187 -3.48 9.12 11.97
C ASP A 187 -2.23 9.95 12.27
N LEU A 188 -1.33 10.03 11.29
CA LEU A 188 -0.07 10.76 11.36
C LEU A 188 -0.30 12.26 11.63
N CYS A 189 -1.49 12.77 11.30
CA CYS A 189 -1.92 14.12 11.69
C CYS A 189 -2.22 14.26 13.20
N LEU A 190 -2.35 13.18 13.96
CA LEU A 190 -2.53 13.19 15.42
C LEU A 190 -1.22 12.95 16.19
N GLU A 191 -0.17 12.46 15.52
CA GLU A 191 1.18 12.27 16.07
C GLU A 191 1.94 13.63 16.07
N SER A 192 1.50 14.54 16.93
CA SER A 192 2.05 15.82 17.45
C SER A 192 2.97 16.76 16.64
N ASP A 193 3.56 16.44 15.48
CA ASP A 193 4.44 17.34 14.72
C ASP A 193 4.52 17.03 13.21
N HIS A 194 3.37 17.01 12.54
CA HIS A 194 3.28 16.79 11.08
C HIS A 194 3.68 18.01 10.23
N GLY A 195 3.82 19.21 10.83
CA GLY A 195 4.37 20.40 10.16
C GLY A 195 3.56 20.96 8.98
N CYS A 196 2.27 20.62 8.84
CA CYS A 196 1.38 21.24 7.85
C CYS A 196 0.96 22.64 8.30
N GLU A 197 1.04 23.64 7.41
CA GLU A 197 0.64 25.01 7.74
C GLU A 197 -0.88 25.15 7.96
N HIS A 198 -1.70 24.42 7.18
CA HIS A 198 -3.15 24.50 7.26
C HIS A 198 -3.80 23.17 7.64
N ILE A 199 -4.14 22.33 6.67
CA ILE A 199 -4.87 21.08 6.88
C ILE A 199 -3.89 19.94 6.68
N CYS A 200 -3.88 18.99 7.60
CA CYS A 200 -3.22 17.70 7.43
C CYS A 200 -4.30 16.66 7.12
N GLU A 201 -4.13 15.91 6.04
CA GLU A 201 -4.98 14.77 5.72
C GLU A 201 -4.13 13.50 5.74
N SER A 202 -4.40 12.62 6.71
CA SER A 202 -3.72 11.34 6.83
C SER A 202 -4.11 10.42 5.68
N THR A 203 -3.10 9.79 5.09
CA THR A 203 -3.23 8.70 4.13
C THR A 203 -2.62 7.44 4.74
N PRO A 204 -2.93 6.23 4.24
CA PRO A 204 -2.28 5.02 4.73
C PRO A 204 -0.74 5.18 4.72
N GLY A 205 -0.15 5.21 5.93
CA GLY A 205 1.28 5.40 6.21
C GLY A 205 1.94 6.67 5.71
N SER A 206 1.17 7.71 5.40
CA SER A 206 1.69 9.04 5.12
C SER A 206 0.67 10.12 5.46
N TYR A 207 0.96 11.36 5.11
CA TYR A 207 0.01 12.46 5.18
C TYR A 207 0.38 13.49 4.11
N HIS A 208 -0.61 14.26 3.65
CA HIS A 208 -0.35 15.40 2.79
C HIS A 208 -0.97 16.67 3.38
N CYS A 209 -0.28 17.79 3.15
CA CYS A 209 -0.76 19.08 3.61
C CYS A 209 -1.64 19.73 2.54
N LEU A 210 -2.85 20.10 2.92
CA LEU A 210 -3.79 20.83 2.09
C LEU A 210 -3.91 22.27 2.54
N CYS A 211 -4.12 23.16 1.58
CA CYS A 211 -4.34 24.57 1.84
C CYS A 211 -5.83 24.91 1.81
N LEU A 212 -6.23 25.88 2.65
CA LEU A 212 -7.58 26.42 2.61
C LEU A 212 -7.90 27.06 1.24
N PRO A 213 -9.19 27.18 0.87
CA PRO A 213 -9.58 27.83 -0.38
C PRO A 213 -8.93 29.22 -0.56
N GLY A 214 -8.36 29.44 -1.76
CA GLY A 214 -7.60 30.64 -2.11
C GLY A 214 -6.10 30.60 -1.78
N TYR A 215 -5.60 29.44 -1.39
CA TYR A 215 -4.17 29.16 -1.23
C TYR A 215 -3.76 27.94 -2.04
N THR A 216 -2.49 27.88 -2.43
CA THR A 216 -1.85 26.75 -3.11
C THR A 216 -0.69 26.25 -2.26
N VAL A 217 -0.50 24.93 -2.23
CA VAL A 217 0.65 24.34 -1.53
C VAL A 217 1.95 24.73 -2.23
N ASN A 218 2.98 25.04 -1.45
CA ASN A 218 4.32 25.33 -1.96
C ASN A 218 5.07 24.03 -2.30
N ASP A 219 6.22 24.17 -2.96
CA ASP A 219 7.08 23.04 -3.37
C ASP A 219 7.61 22.21 -2.18
N ASP A 220 7.56 22.76 -0.96
CA ASP A 220 7.91 22.04 0.27
C ASP A 220 6.84 21.02 0.71
N GLY A 221 5.67 21.02 0.06
CA GLY A 221 4.55 20.14 0.35
C GLY A 221 3.89 20.40 1.72
N LYS A 222 4.24 21.48 2.42
CA LYS A 222 3.84 21.76 3.80
C LYS A 222 3.25 23.14 4.02
N THR A 223 3.79 24.16 3.34
CA THR A 223 3.36 25.56 3.49
C THR A 223 2.44 26.00 2.37
N CYS A 224 1.69 27.08 2.60
CA CYS A 224 0.60 27.54 1.76
C CYS A 224 0.82 28.99 1.31
N ARG A 225 0.83 29.22 -0.01
CA ARG A 225 0.90 30.55 -0.59
C ARG A 225 -0.48 31.04 -1.03
N GLY A 226 -0.83 32.27 -0.64
CA GLY A 226 -2.09 32.87 -1.02
C GLY A 226 -2.06 33.45 -2.44
N ASN A 227 -3.12 33.21 -3.21
CA ASN A 227 -3.35 33.89 -4.48
C ASN A 227 -4.18 35.15 -4.22
N PHE A 228 -3.48 36.29 -4.18
CA PHE A 228 -4.08 37.60 -4.01
C PHE A 228 -4.04 38.36 -5.32
N GLU A 229 -5.20 38.73 -5.85
CA GLU A 229 -5.32 39.78 -6.85
C GLU A 229 -5.95 41.01 -6.20
N HIS A 230 -5.31 42.18 -6.36
CA HIS A 230 -5.81 43.47 -5.88
C HIS A 230 -6.18 43.50 -4.38
N GLY A 231 -5.42 42.80 -3.54
CA GLY A 231 -5.63 42.77 -2.08
C GLY A 231 -6.89 42.02 -1.64
N ARG A 232 -7.54 41.27 -2.54
CA ARG A 232 -8.66 40.39 -2.22
C ARG A 232 -8.27 38.94 -2.48
N LYS A 233 -8.72 38.06 -1.58
CA LYS A 233 -8.49 36.62 -1.65
C LYS A 233 -9.30 36.04 -2.80
N ILE A 234 -8.64 35.43 -3.78
CA ILE A 234 -9.35 34.73 -4.87
C ILE A 234 -9.86 33.40 -4.30
N ILE A 235 -11.13 33.35 -3.95
CA ILE A 235 -11.81 32.09 -3.61
C ILE A 235 -12.13 31.37 -4.92
N ASN A 236 -11.27 30.43 -5.33
CA ASN A 236 -11.64 29.46 -6.35
C ASN A 236 -12.72 28.55 -5.74
N ALA A 237 -13.97 28.81 -6.13
CA ALA A 237 -15.13 28.04 -5.71
C ALA A 237 -15.20 26.74 -6.52
N GLU A 238 -14.26 25.82 -6.29
CA GLU A 238 -14.34 24.44 -6.80
C GLU A 238 -13.40 23.54 -5.97
N ALA A 239 -13.84 23.23 -4.74
CA ALA A 239 -13.35 22.09 -3.97
C ALA A 239 -14.59 21.29 -3.54
N PRO A 240 -14.91 20.15 -4.19
CA PRO A 240 -16.19 19.45 -3.97
C PRO A 240 -16.41 18.80 -2.59
N PHE A 241 -15.55 19.00 -1.59
CA PHE A 241 -15.52 18.12 -0.40
C PHE A 241 -15.85 18.76 0.96
N LEU A 242 -16.18 20.05 1.05
CA LEU A 242 -16.40 20.74 2.33
C LEU A 242 -17.87 20.88 2.78
N ASN A 243 -18.73 19.91 2.49
CA ASN A 243 -20.12 19.91 2.98
C ASN A 243 -20.51 18.72 3.90
N LYS A 244 -19.55 17.96 4.44
CA LYS A 244 -19.87 16.88 5.41
C LYS A 244 -19.38 17.08 6.85
N VAL A 245 -18.50 18.04 7.14
CA VAL A 245 -17.89 18.15 8.48
C VAL A 245 -18.60 19.13 9.41
N THR A 246 -19.31 20.14 8.89
CA THR A 246 -19.92 21.19 9.74
C THR A 246 -21.30 20.85 10.31
N ASN A 247 -21.97 19.79 9.85
CA ASN A 247 -23.29 19.40 10.38
C ASN A 247 -23.24 18.46 11.60
N ASN A 248 -22.10 17.86 11.93
CA ASN A 248 -21.99 16.95 13.10
C ASN A 248 -21.47 17.62 14.39
N ILE A 249 -21.00 18.87 14.34
CA ILE A 249 -20.44 19.54 15.52
C ILE A 249 -21.52 20.35 16.29
N LYS A 250 -22.68 20.63 15.70
CA LYS A 250 -23.73 21.43 16.35
C LYS A 250 -24.88 20.66 17.01
N MET A 251 -24.93 19.32 16.94
CA MET A 251 -26.04 18.53 17.51
C MET A 251 -25.74 17.85 18.87
N ASN A 252 -24.53 17.99 19.45
CA ASN A 252 -24.19 17.38 20.75
C ASN A 252 -23.87 18.39 21.86
N LYS A 253 -24.46 19.59 21.79
CA LYS A 253 -24.53 20.53 22.92
C LYS A 253 -25.93 21.10 23.00
N LEU A 254 -26.88 20.31 23.49
CA LEU A 254 -28.03 20.69 24.32
C LEU A 254 -28.97 19.50 24.43
N LEU A 255 -29.30 19.16 25.69
CA LEU A 255 -30.13 18.07 26.21
C LEU A 255 -29.40 16.75 26.51
#